data_AF-A0A656Y698-F1
#
_entry.id   AF-A0A656Y698-F1
#
_cell.length_a   1.000
_cell.length_b   1.000
_cell.length_c   1.000
_cell.angle_alpha   90.00
_cell.angle_beta   90.00
_cell.angle_gamma   90.00
#
_symmetry.space_group_name_H-M   'P 1'
#
loop_
_entity.id
_entity.type
_entity.pdbx_description
1 polymer ?
#
loop_
_entity_poly.entity_id
_entity_poly.type
_entity_poly.pdbx_seq_one_letter_code
_entity_poly.pdbx_strand_id
1 'polypeptide(L)'
;MQLDQVEGLAAELRSANVEVVVPEVVLWEWAQHAHADLVAHYDSLRVGAKTFRGSRMAGAFPDVSDRAELHTVSVEQVLSHLRDQLSQLDNVSVLPATPAAALVGLKAQVLMQGPGERKSGIKTGAADMAWVQDVLALAESEPARLVLLTSDSDVEAAFKYLGAAPPVRYTRRNQLVGAVRGLVPAPPGDMALSIARYIGSKLPAAIGSVARAGELDELVGTLDDASVEQLLPSRLILGASITEITGLASVRDLQTSRPSDGPVGSLVTASLTLLATISAVTWDPTPDDQERVAAREFEDVALEVPISGRLMELEVQRLRAAAPASVLEHLPLYDSIADGKNALSNALGAVPGLPRDEWWNDVLNDFVPSEIPEGIDWTRNDLMDEEERWEIGLHIHGKESSVIIEADPYEFSRMKRSRIYSVFGTFAGREVNGPTAVAGAVLRDFLVP
;
A
#
# COMPACT_ATOMS: atom_id res chain seq x y z
N MET A 1 22.83 -11.56 -13.15
CA MET A 1 22.90 -11.39 -11.69
C MET A 1 23.00 -9.93 -11.24
N GLN A 2 23.63 -9.00 -11.98
CA GLN A 2 23.71 -7.58 -11.58
C GLN A 2 22.54 -6.72 -12.07
N LEU A 3 22.01 -6.98 -13.26
CA LEU A 3 20.90 -6.20 -13.83
C LEU A 3 19.57 -6.40 -13.09
N ASP A 4 19.24 -7.65 -12.74
CA ASP A 4 18.05 -8.01 -11.94
C ASP A 4 18.02 -7.26 -10.59
N GLN A 5 19.20 -6.96 -10.02
CA GLN A 5 19.30 -6.20 -8.78
C GLN A 5 18.94 -4.73 -8.98
N VAL A 6 19.38 -4.12 -10.10
CA VAL A 6 19.03 -2.75 -10.48
C VAL A 6 17.54 -2.65 -10.83
N GLU A 7 17.02 -3.57 -11.63
CA GLU A 7 15.60 -3.62 -11.98
C GLU A 7 14.71 -3.72 -10.75
N GLY A 8 15.01 -4.66 -9.85
CA GLY A 8 14.22 -4.81 -8.64
C GLY A 8 14.36 -3.61 -7.69
N LEU A 9 15.55 -2.98 -7.60
CA LEU A 9 15.72 -1.76 -6.82
C LEU A 9 14.91 -0.61 -7.42
N ALA A 10 14.96 -0.42 -8.74
CA ALA A 10 14.22 0.60 -9.45
C ALA A 10 12.71 0.43 -9.24
N ALA A 11 12.19 -0.80 -9.35
CA ALA A 11 10.80 -1.12 -9.09
C ALA A 11 10.38 -0.78 -7.64
N GLU A 12 11.21 -1.13 -6.65
CA GLU A 12 10.93 -0.85 -5.23
C GLU A 12 10.98 0.64 -4.86
N LEU A 13 11.80 1.42 -5.57
CA LEU A 13 11.98 2.85 -5.36
C LEU A 13 11.09 3.73 -6.24
N ARG A 14 10.40 3.14 -7.23
CA ARG A 14 9.53 3.87 -8.16
C ARG A 14 8.41 4.62 -7.43
N SER A 15 7.78 3.99 -6.44
CA SER A 15 6.72 4.63 -5.63
C SER A 15 7.22 5.79 -4.79
N ALA A 16 8.53 5.84 -4.51
CA ALA A 16 9.18 6.90 -3.75
C ALA A 16 9.66 8.07 -4.64
N ASN A 17 9.43 8.01 -5.96
CA ASN A 17 9.95 8.96 -6.95
C ASN A 17 11.46 9.19 -6.81
N VAL A 18 12.20 8.11 -6.52
CA VAL A 18 13.66 8.12 -6.41
C VAL A 18 14.28 7.58 -7.69
N GLU A 19 15.20 8.37 -8.24
CA GLU A 19 16.01 8.00 -9.39
C GLU A 19 17.19 7.12 -8.94
N VAL A 20 17.40 6.00 -9.64
CA VAL A 20 18.58 5.15 -9.47
C VAL A 20 19.61 5.55 -10.52
N VAL A 21 20.75 6.06 -10.08
CA VAL A 21 21.82 6.51 -10.98
C VAL A 21 22.94 5.48 -10.99
N VAL A 22 23.29 4.98 -12.18
CA VAL A 22 24.42 4.06 -12.39
C VAL A 22 25.55 4.81 -13.10
N PRO A 23 26.72 5.02 -12.46
CA PRO A 23 27.84 5.65 -13.15
C PRO A 23 28.34 4.83 -14.34
N GLU A 24 28.63 5.50 -15.45
CA GLU A 24 29.07 4.84 -16.69
C GLU A 24 30.35 4.01 -16.49
N VAL A 25 31.26 4.48 -15.64
CA VAL A 25 32.51 3.76 -15.29
C VAL A 25 32.20 2.42 -14.60
N VAL A 26 31.19 2.38 -13.73
CA VAL A 26 30.74 1.13 -13.08
C VAL A 26 30.14 0.18 -14.12
N LEU A 27 29.42 0.73 -15.11
CA LEU A 27 28.89 -0.05 -16.21
C LEU A 27 29.99 -0.67 -17.09
N TRP A 28 31.12 0.03 -17.28
CA TRP A 28 32.29 -0.53 -17.95
C TRP A 28 32.87 -1.72 -17.20
N GLU A 29 32.97 -1.62 -15.86
CA GLU A 29 33.45 -2.73 -15.03
C GLU A 29 32.51 -3.94 -15.11
N TRP A 30 31.19 -3.71 -15.02
CA TRP A 30 30.20 -4.78 -15.18
C TRP A 30 30.29 -5.44 -16.56
N ALA A 31 30.44 -4.65 -17.63
CA ALA A 31 30.60 -5.17 -18.98
C ALA A 31 31.86 -6.03 -19.12
N GLN A 32 32.98 -5.60 -18.52
CA GLN A 32 34.22 -6.37 -18.54
C GLN A 32 34.13 -7.67 -17.74
N HIS A 33 33.49 -7.65 -16.57
CA HIS A 33 33.25 -8.85 -15.78
C HIS A 33 32.31 -9.83 -16.49
N ALA A 34 31.18 -9.36 -17.03
CA ALA A 34 30.25 -10.18 -17.77
C ALA A 34 30.88 -10.80 -19.03
N HIS A 35 31.72 -10.03 -19.75
CA HIS A 35 32.49 -10.56 -20.87
C HIS A 35 33.48 -11.63 -20.43
N ALA A 36 34.20 -11.44 -19.32
CA ALA A 36 35.13 -12.45 -18.79
C ALA A 36 34.42 -13.75 -18.39
N ASP A 37 33.26 -13.65 -17.74
CA ASP A 37 32.42 -14.79 -17.37
C ASP A 37 31.91 -15.54 -18.62
N LEU A 38 31.50 -14.79 -19.64
CA LEU A 38 31.06 -15.35 -20.92
C LEU A 38 32.19 -16.13 -21.60
N VAL A 39 33.40 -15.55 -21.66
CA VAL A 39 34.59 -16.22 -22.21
C VAL A 39 34.90 -17.50 -21.41
N ALA A 40 34.91 -17.42 -20.08
CA ALA A 40 35.18 -18.58 -19.22
C ALA A 40 34.12 -19.69 -19.39
N HIS A 41 32.85 -19.33 -19.54
CA HIS A 41 31.77 -20.28 -19.80
C HIS A 41 31.99 -21.01 -21.14
N TYR A 42 32.32 -20.26 -22.21
CA TYR A 42 32.59 -20.87 -23.52
C TYR A 42 33.84 -21.73 -23.54
N ASP A 43 34.92 -21.31 -22.87
CA ASP A 43 36.12 -22.14 -22.72
C ASP A 43 35.78 -23.46 -21.99
N SER A 44 34.93 -23.40 -20.97
CA SER A 44 34.45 -24.58 -20.24
C SER A 44 33.64 -25.52 -21.17
N LEU A 45 32.75 -24.97 -22.00
CA LEU A 45 32.01 -25.74 -23.01
C LEU A 45 32.94 -26.37 -24.04
N ARG A 46 33.98 -25.66 -24.48
CA ARG A 46 34.97 -26.16 -25.44
C ARG A 46 35.79 -27.31 -24.86
N VAL A 47 36.23 -27.19 -23.62
CA VAL A 47 36.95 -28.26 -22.89
C VAL A 47 36.03 -29.47 -22.69
N GLY A 48 34.78 -29.24 -22.30
CA GLY A 48 33.76 -30.29 -22.18
C GLY A 48 33.56 -31.03 -23.50
N ALA A 49 33.30 -30.31 -24.59
CA ALA A 49 33.13 -30.87 -25.93
C ALA A 49 34.35 -31.68 -26.39
N LYS A 50 35.57 -31.18 -26.14
CA LYS A 50 36.82 -31.92 -26.45
C LYS A 50 36.93 -33.21 -25.64
N THR A 51 36.55 -33.18 -24.37
CA THR A 51 36.57 -34.35 -23.47
C THR A 51 35.56 -35.42 -23.93
N PHE A 52 34.34 -35.01 -24.31
CA PHE A 52 33.33 -35.91 -24.87
C PHE A 52 33.74 -36.49 -26.23
N ARG A 53 34.42 -35.71 -27.10
CA ARG A 53 35.01 -36.25 -28.34
C ARG A 53 36.12 -37.27 -28.06
N GLY A 54 36.95 -37.02 -27.05
CA GLY A 54 38.04 -37.92 -26.65
C GLY A 54 37.60 -39.23 -26.01
N SER A 55 36.44 -39.26 -25.35
CA SER A 55 35.93 -40.44 -24.63
C SER A 55 35.26 -41.50 -25.52
N ARG A 56 35.14 -41.26 -26.85
CA ARG A 56 34.59 -42.20 -27.84
C ARG A 56 33.21 -42.79 -27.48
N MET A 57 32.38 -42.07 -26.71
CA MET A 57 31.00 -42.50 -26.44
C MET A 57 30.16 -42.40 -27.73
N ALA A 58 29.64 -43.54 -28.21
CA ALA A 58 28.80 -43.59 -29.40
C ALA A 58 27.49 -42.79 -29.19
N GLY A 59 27.20 -41.84 -30.07
CA GLY A 59 25.97 -41.04 -30.05
C GLY A 59 25.99 -39.79 -29.15
N ALA A 60 27.10 -39.48 -28.47
CA ALA A 60 27.21 -38.36 -27.53
C ALA A 60 28.06 -37.18 -28.08
N PHE A 61 27.98 -36.90 -29.38
CA PHE A 61 28.68 -35.76 -29.97
C PHE A 61 27.65 -34.66 -30.28
N PRO A 62 27.41 -33.70 -29.36
CA PRO A 62 26.75 -32.48 -29.76
C PRO A 62 27.57 -31.87 -30.90
N ASP A 63 26.89 -31.42 -31.94
CA ASP A 63 27.46 -30.78 -33.12
C ASP A 63 27.93 -29.37 -32.73
N VAL A 64 28.87 -29.28 -31.78
CA VAL A 64 29.53 -28.04 -31.39
C VAL A 64 30.51 -27.78 -32.51
N SER A 65 30.04 -27.06 -33.53
CA SER A 65 30.85 -26.74 -34.70
C SER A 65 32.21 -26.20 -34.22
N ASP A 66 33.31 -26.74 -34.75
CA ASP A 66 34.66 -26.17 -34.55
C ASP A 66 34.78 -24.73 -35.13
N ARG A 67 33.68 -24.22 -35.70
CA ARG A 67 33.48 -22.92 -36.35
C ARG A 67 32.57 -21.96 -35.59
N ALA A 68 32.15 -22.27 -34.36
CA ALA A 68 31.57 -21.22 -33.52
C ALA A 68 32.70 -20.23 -33.19
N GLU A 69 32.90 -19.24 -34.07
CA GLU A 69 33.73 -18.07 -33.86
C GLU A 69 33.12 -17.26 -32.71
N LEU A 70 33.24 -17.80 -31.49
CA LEU A 70 32.69 -17.24 -30.26
C LEU A 70 33.47 -16.01 -29.77
N HIS A 71 34.54 -15.67 -30.48
CA HIS A 71 35.34 -14.45 -30.30
C HIS A 71 34.62 -13.17 -30.77
N THR A 72 33.35 -13.23 -31.19
CA THR A 72 32.66 -12.08 -31.79
C THR A 72 32.01 -11.15 -30.80
N VAL A 73 31.74 -11.56 -29.55
CA VAL A 73 31.09 -10.67 -28.57
C VAL A 73 32.13 -9.79 -27.90
N SER A 74 32.24 -8.53 -28.30
CA SER A 74 33.18 -7.58 -27.68
C SER A 74 32.65 -7.01 -26.36
N VAL A 75 33.53 -6.46 -25.53
CA VAL A 75 33.14 -5.75 -24.30
C VAL A 75 32.20 -4.59 -24.62
N GLU A 76 32.42 -3.90 -25.74
CA GLU A 76 31.57 -2.81 -26.21
C GLU A 76 30.16 -3.28 -26.58
N GLN A 77 30.02 -4.49 -27.13
CA GLN A 77 28.71 -5.07 -27.41
C GLN A 77 27.97 -5.44 -26.11
N VAL A 78 28.68 -5.99 -25.11
CA VAL A 78 28.11 -6.22 -23.78
C VAL A 78 27.68 -4.90 -23.13
N LEU A 79 28.52 -3.87 -23.21
CA LEU A 79 28.22 -2.53 -22.70
C LEU A 79 27.00 -1.92 -23.37
N SER A 80 26.90 -2.01 -24.71
CA SER A 80 25.72 -1.54 -25.45
C SER A 80 24.46 -2.26 -24.99
N HIS A 81 24.51 -3.58 -24.83
CA HIS A 81 23.38 -4.37 -24.36
C HIS A 81 22.94 -3.95 -22.95
N LEU A 82 23.89 -3.75 -22.02
CA LEU A 82 23.56 -3.28 -20.67
C LEU A 82 22.91 -1.88 -20.68
N ARG A 83 23.39 -0.96 -21.52
CA ARG A 83 22.76 0.36 -21.69
C ARG A 83 21.35 0.28 -22.22
N ASP A 84 21.14 -0.54 -23.25
CA ASP A 84 19.82 -0.73 -23.84
C ASP A 84 18.84 -1.24 -22.78
N GLN A 85 19.25 -2.21 -21.96
CA GLN A 85 18.42 -2.73 -20.87
C GLN A 85 18.11 -1.66 -19.81
N LEU A 86 19.11 -0.91 -19.34
CA LEU A 86 18.88 0.15 -18.35
C LEU A 86 18.00 1.28 -18.89
N SER A 87 18.07 1.57 -20.19
CA SER A 87 17.25 2.61 -20.84
C SER A 87 15.75 2.30 -20.88
N GLN A 88 15.36 1.04 -20.67
CA GLN A 88 13.95 0.62 -20.59
C GLN A 88 13.33 0.86 -19.20
N LEU A 89 14.09 1.38 -18.23
CA LEU A 89 13.65 1.59 -16.86
C LEU A 89 13.45 3.08 -16.59
N ASP A 90 12.19 3.51 -16.43
CA ASP A 90 11.80 4.93 -16.36
C ASP A 90 12.46 5.74 -15.24
N ASN A 91 12.87 5.10 -14.14
CA ASN A 91 13.51 5.74 -12.99
C ASN A 91 14.99 5.34 -12.81
N VAL A 92 15.64 4.90 -13.89
CA VAL A 92 17.08 4.60 -13.91
C VAL A 92 17.77 5.46 -14.94
N SER A 93 18.91 6.05 -14.57
CA SER A 93 19.76 6.78 -15.50
C SER A 93 21.22 6.32 -15.42
N VAL A 94 21.90 6.38 -16.57
CA VAL A 94 23.34 6.17 -16.64
C VAL A 94 24.02 7.53 -16.57
N LEU A 95 24.81 7.77 -15.52
CA LEU A 95 25.57 9.01 -15.37
C LEU A 95 26.83 8.95 -16.26
N PRO A 96 26.94 9.80 -17.31
CA PRO A 96 28.05 9.74 -18.24
C PRO A 96 29.40 10.08 -17.58
N ALA A 97 30.45 9.39 -18.00
CA ALA A 97 31.81 9.65 -17.56
C ALA A 97 32.31 10.98 -18.14
N THR A 98 32.70 11.92 -17.28
CA THR A 98 33.20 13.22 -17.76
C THR A 98 34.72 13.21 -17.98
N PRO A 99 35.25 14.08 -18.86
CA PRO A 99 36.70 14.25 -19.00
C PRO A 99 37.40 14.64 -17.69
N ALA A 100 36.71 15.39 -16.82
CA ALA A 100 37.23 15.80 -15.51
C ALA A 100 37.39 14.59 -14.57
N ALA A 101 36.37 13.73 -14.47
CA ALA A 101 36.43 12.49 -13.72
C ALA A 101 37.49 11.52 -14.26
N ALA A 102 37.56 11.35 -15.59
CA ALA A 102 38.57 10.53 -16.21
C ALA A 102 40.00 10.99 -15.87
N LEU A 103 40.25 12.31 -15.86
CA LEU A 103 41.53 12.88 -15.46
C LEU A 103 41.85 12.60 -13.98
N VAL A 104 40.85 12.69 -13.10
CA VAL A 104 41.01 12.37 -11.67
C VAL A 104 41.39 10.90 -11.47
N GLY A 105 40.68 9.97 -12.14
CA GLY A 105 41.02 8.55 -12.13
C GLY A 105 42.42 8.26 -12.67
N LEU A 106 42.80 8.88 -13.80
CA LEU A 106 44.15 8.75 -14.37
C LEU A 106 45.24 9.27 -13.43
N LYS A 107 45.03 10.41 -12.77
CA LYS A 107 45.97 10.94 -11.78
C LYS A 107 46.11 9.99 -10.59
N ALA A 108 45.01 9.45 -10.08
CA ALA A 108 45.04 8.46 -9.00
C ALA A 108 45.88 7.24 -9.39
N GLN A 109 45.71 6.75 -10.62
CA GLN A 109 46.46 5.61 -11.15
C GLN A 109 47.96 5.90 -11.34
N VAL A 110 48.29 6.99 -12.05
CA VAL A 110 49.67 7.28 -12.50
C VAL A 110 50.51 7.85 -11.36
N LEU A 111 49.93 8.74 -10.56
CA LEU A 111 50.64 9.37 -9.43
C LEU A 111 50.56 8.54 -8.16
N MET A 112 49.84 7.40 -8.20
CA MET A 112 49.63 6.50 -7.05
C MET A 112 48.98 7.24 -5.86
N GLN A 113 48.01 8.11 -6.16
CA GLN A 113 47.30 8.95 -5.19
C GLN A 113 45.88 8.42 -4.95
N GLY A 114 45.28 8.76 -3.81
CA GLY A 114 43.92 8.36 -3.48
C GLY A 114 43.76 6.89 -3.01
N PRO A 115 42.52 6.46 -2.74
CA PRO A 115 42.17 5.13 -2.22
C PRO A 115 42.45 4.00 -3.21
N GLY A 116 42.52 2.77 -2.69
CA GLY A 116 42.83 1.53 -3.43
C GLY A 116 44.26 1.01 -3.18
N GLU A 117 44.54 -0.23 -3.56
CA GLU A 117 45.79 -0.94 -3.23
C GLU A 117 46.74 -1.08 -4.44
N ARG A 118 47.96 -1.58 -4.19
CA ARG A 118 48.83 -2.08 -5.25
C ARG A 118 48.65 -3.59 -5.39
N LYS A 119 48.16 -4.07 -6.53
CA LYS A 119 48.11 -5.49 -6.87
C LYS A 119 49.06 -5.76 -8.04
N SER A 120 50.02 -6.65 -7.85
CA SER A 120 51.03 -7.01 -8.86
C SER A 120 51.77 -5.81 -9.47
N GLY A 121 52.03 -4.77 -8.66
CA GLY A 121 52.71 -3.55 -9.10
C GLY A 121 51.81 -2.50 -9.76
N ILE A 122 50.52 -2.79 -9.95
CA ILE A 122 49.53 -1.89 -10.55
C ILE A 122 48.61 -1.34 -9.44
N LYS A 123 48.38 -0.03 -9.42
CA LYS A 123 47.41 0.61 -8.51
C LYS A 123 45.98 0.24 -8.90
N THR A 124 45.09 0.08 -7.93
CA THR A 124 43.63 -0.03 -8.12
C THR A 124 42.91 1.21 -7.58
N GLY A 125 41.63 1.38 -7.88
CA GLY A 125 40.80 2.50 -7.38
C GLY A 125 40.70 3.72 -8.31
N ALA A 126 41.28 3.65 -9.51
CA ALA A 126 41.13 4.71 -10.51
C ALA A 126 39.67 4.88 -10.97
N ALA A 127 38.95 3.76 -11.12
CA ALA A 127 37.53 3.77 -11.44
C ALA A 127 36.71 4.42 -10.32
N ASP A 128 36.97 4.06 -9.05
CA ASP A 128 36.32 4.65 -7.88
C ASP A 128 36.50 6.16 -7.81
N MET A 129 37.72 6.61 -8.05
CA MET A 129 38.05 8.03 -8.11
C MET A 129 37.32 8.77 -9.23
N ALA A 130 37.18 8.16 -10.41
CA ALA A 130 36.49 8.75 -11.53
C ALA A 130 34.98 8.85 -11.26
N TRP A 131 34.32 7.73 -10.91
CA TRP A 131 32.88 7.76 -10.76
C TRP A 131 32.42 8.59 -9.56
N VAL A 132 33.18 8.60 -8.45
CA VAL A 132 32.85 9.46 -7.29
C VAL A 132 32.96 10.94 -7.67
N GLN A 133 33.91 11.32 -8.53
CA GLN A 133 34.01 12.69 -9.04
C GLN A 133 32.77 13.09 -9.87
N ASP A 134 32.27 12.20 -10.74
CA ASP A 134 31.06 12.46 -11.52
C ASP A 134 29.80 12.52 -10.64
N VAL A 135 29.70 11.63 -9.65
CA VAL A 135 28.57 11.61 -8.70
C VAL A 135 28.56 12.87 -7.81
N LEU A 136 29.73 13.35 -7.38
CA LEU A 136 29.85 14.63 -6.68
C LEU A 136 29.45 15.82 -7.56
N ALA A 137 29.80 15.79 -8.84
CA ALA A 137 29.37 16.82 -9.79
C ALA A 137 27.85 16.80 -10.00
N LEU A 138 27.24 15.62 -10.12
CA LEU A 138 25.77 15.45 -10.19
C LEU A 138 25.07 16.04 -8.95
N ALA A 139 25.67 15.87 -7.77
CA ALA A 139 25.14 16.39 -6.52
C ALA A 139 25.52 17.86 -6.24
N GLU A 140 26.09 18.58 -7.22
CA GLU A 140 26.54 19.98 -7.04
C GLU A 140 27.52 20.15 -5.86
N SER A 141 28.34 19.12 -5.58
CA SER A 141 29.22 19.06 -4.40
C SER A 141 28.50 19.07 -3.05
N GLU A 142 27.22 18.66 -3.01
CA GLU A 142 26.43 18.46 -1.80
C GLU A 142 26.14 16.97 -1.55
N PRO A 143 27.02 16.24 -0.83
CA PRO A 143 26.85 14.81 -0.59
C PRO A 143 25.54 14.43 0.11
N ALA A 144 24.90 15.35 0.83
CA ALA A 144 23.61 15.12 1.47
C ALA A 144 22.47 14.81 0.48
N ARG A 145 22.63 15.14 -0.80
CA ARG A 145 21.68 14.81 -1.88
C ARG A 145 21.84 13.39 -2.42
N LEU A 146 22.82 12.63 -1.91
CA LEU A 146 23.18 11.30 -2.40
C LEU A 146 22.96 10.25 -1.34
N VAL A 147 22.63 9.04 -1.80
CA VAL A 147 22.68 7.82 -1.00
C VAL A 147 23.41 6.76 -1.82
N LEU A 148 24.35 6.05 -1.20
CA LEU A 148 25.13 5.01 -1.87
C LEU A 148 24.60 3.63 -1.53
N LEU A 149 24.45 2.78 -2.55
CA LEU A 149 24.25 1.34 -2.39
C LEU A 149 25.50 0.62 -2.86
N THR A 150 26.41 0.32 -1.94
CA THR A 150 27.65 -0.41 -2.25
C THR A 150 28.23 -1.10 -1.02
N SER A 151 28.72 -2.33 -1.22
CA SER A 151 29.53 -3.03 -0.23
C SER A 151 30.98 -2.55 -0.20
N ASP A 152 31.42 -1.80 -1.20
CA ASP A 152 32.79 -1.32 -1.30
C ASP A 152 33.06 -0.19 -0.30
N SER A 153 34.07 -0.39 0.55
CA SER A 153 34.50 0.58 1.55
C SER A 153 35.43 1.66 0.99
N ASP A 154 36.09 1.41 -0.15
CA ASP A 154 37.08 2.32 -0.72
C ASP A 154 36.44 3.62 -1.24
N VAL A 155 35.14 3.57 -1.53
CA VAL A 155 34.32 4.70 -1.95
C VAL A 155 34.32 5.82 -0.91
N GLU A 156 34.19 5.51 0.39
CA GLU A 156 34.22 6.54 1.44
C GLU A 156 35.57 7.25 1.50
N ALA A 157 36.65 6.52 1.21
CA ALA A 157 37.98 7.09 1.14
C ALA A 157 38.17 7.96 -0.12
N ALA A 158 37.48 7.65 -1.24
CA ALA A 158 37.45 8.49 -2.44
C ALA A 158 36.76 9.84 -2.17
N PHE A 159 35.59 9.82 -1.54
CA PHE A 159 34.89 11.05 -1.12
C PHE A 159 35.79 11.93 -0.23
N LYS A 160 36.40 11.34 0.79
CA LYS A 160 37.31 12.06 1.70
C LYS A 160 38.51 12.64 0.97
N TYR A 161 39.10 11.88 0.04
CA TYR A 161 40.24 12.35 -0.75
C TYR A 161 39.88 13.55 -1.65
N LEU A 162 38.66 13.55 -2.19
CA LEU A 162 38.11 14.66 -2.98
C LEU A 162 37.62 15.84 -2.13
N GLY A 163 37.80 15.81 -0.81
CA GLY A 163 37.44 16.89 0.10
C GLY A 163 35.95 16.95 0.43
N ALA A 164 35.19 15.88 0.17
CA ALA A 164 33.78 15.78 0.46
C ALA A 164 33.50 14.84 1.65
N ALA A 165 32.46 15.14 2.44
CA ALA A 165 31.94 14.19 3.40
C ALA A 165 31.28 13.02 2.66
N PRO A 166 31.49 11.75 3.08
CA PRO A 166 30.82 10.64 2.44
C PRO A 166 29.30 10.72 2.70
N PRO A 167 28.46 10.45 1.68
CA PRO A 167 27.02 10.34 1.85
C PRO A 167 26.65 9.10 2.69
N VAL A 168 25.37 8.98 3.04
CA VAL A 168 24.86 7.78 3.72
C VAL A 168 25.05 6.58 2.79
N ARG A 169 25.66 5.52 3.32
CA ARG A 169 25.95 4.28 2.59
C ARG A 169 25.19 3.11 3.17
N TYR A 170 24.54 2.37 2.29
CA TYR A 170 23.90 1.09 2.58
C TYR A 170 24.65 -0.02 1.85
N THR A 171 24.88 -1.14 2.55
CA THR A 171 25.54 -2.32 1.96
C THR A 171 24.53 -3.31 1.38
N ARG A 172 23.25 -3.18 1.75
CA ARG A 172 22.17 -4.09 1.36
C ARG A 172 20.96 -3.31 0.86
N ARG A 173 20.37 -3.80 -0.22
CA ARG A 173 19.18 -3.23 -0.86
C ARG A 173 18.02 -3.03 0.11
N ASN A 174 17.70 -4.04 0.93
CA ASN A 174 16.59 -3.97 1.89
C ASN A 174 16.77 -2.86 2.94
N GLN A 175 18.00 -2.57 3.36
CA GLN A 175 18.27 -1.48 4.30
C GLN A 175 18.03 -0.11 3.66
N LEU A 176 18.52 0.07 2.43
CA LEU A 176 18.28 1.30 1.65
C LEU A 176 16.79 1.53 1.45
N VAL A 177 16.09 0.51 0.95
CA VAL A 177 14.67 0.61 0.59
C VAL A 177 13.82 0.93 1.82
N GLY A 178 14.07 0.27 2.95
CA GLY A 178 13.39 0.62 4.21
C GLY A 178 13.69 2.04 4.68
N ALA A 179 14.93 2.52 4.51
CA ALA A 179 15.27 3.89 4.87
C ALA A 179 14.55 4.91 3.98
N VAL A 180 14.56 4.70 2.65
CA VAL A 180 13.92 5.59 1.67
C VAL A 180 12.40 5.58 1.80
N ARG A 181 11.79 4.41 2.00
CA ARG A 181 10.35 4.32 2.32
C ARG A 181 10.00 5.05 3.62
N GLY A 182 10.92 5.07 4.57
CA GLY A 182 10.80 5.90 5.77
C GLY A 182 10.87 7.41 5.52
N LEU A 183 11.33 7.86 4.34
CA LEU A 183 11.43 9.26 3.95
C LEU A 183 10.25 9.75 3.11
N VAL A 184 9.63 8.87 2.33
CA VAL A 184 8.48 9.21 1.48
C VAL A 184 7.19 8.75 2.15
N PRO A 185 6.26 9.66 2.53
CA PRO A 185 4.96 9.27 3.03
C PRO A 185 4.28 8.36 2.01
N ALA A 186 3.78 7.20 2.44
CA ALA A 186 2.98 6.35 1.58
C ALA A 186 1.74 7.15 1.08
N PRO A 187 1.21 6.84 -0.11
CA PRO A 187 -0.03 7.46 -0.58
C PRO A 187 -1.16 7.31 0.47
N PRO A 188 -1.99 8.34 0.69
CA PRO A 188 -3.09 8.27 1.65
C PRO A 188 -4.02 7.06 1.46
N GLY A 189 -4.28 6.66 0.21
CA GLY A 189 -5.08 5.48 -0.11
C GLY A 189 -4.47 4.18 0.39
N ASP A 190 -3.16 3.98 0.19
CA ASP A 190 -2.45 2.78 0.65
C ASP A 190 -2.43 2.70 2.18
N MET A 191 -2.22 3.84 2.85
CA MET A 191 -2.26 3.91 4.31
C MET A 191 -3.66 3.64 4.86
N ALA A 192 -4.71 4.22 4.25
CA ALA A 192 -6.09 3.96 4.62
C ALA A 192 -6.43 2.47 4.46
N LEU A 193 -5.98 1.83 3.37
CA LEU A 193 -6.15 0.40 3.14
C LEU A 193 -5.37 -0.45 4.15
N SER A 194 -4.16 -0.05 4.52
CA SER A 194 -3.39 -0.70 5.59
C SER A 194 -4.06 -0.62 6.96
N ILE A 195 -4.60 0.55 7.32
CA ILE A 195 -5.39 0.73 8.54
C ILE A 195 -6.63 -0.16 8.48
N ALA A 196 -7.32 -0.20 7.33
CA ALA A 196 -8.49 -1.04 7.14
C ALA A 196 -8.18 -2.53 7.29
N ARG A 197 -7.11 -3.04 6.69
CA ARG A 197 -6.64 -4.43 6.86
C ARG A 197 -6.28 -4.75 8.30
N TYR A 198 -5.58 -3.83 8.97
CA TYR A 198 -5.20 -4.01 10.38
C TYR A 198 -6.44 -4.16 11.26
N ILE A 199 -7.43 -3.27 11.12
CA ILE A 199 -8.67 -3.33 11.89
C ILE A 199 -9.47 -4.58 11.49
N GLY A 200 -9.65 -4.82 10.19
CA GLY A 200 -10.38 -5.96 9.63
C GLY A 200 -9.88 -7.31 10.15
N SER A 201 -8.56 -7.48 10.30
CA SER A 201 -7.96 -8.71 10.85
C SER A 201 -8.29 -8.98 12.31
N LYS A 202 -8.86 -8.01 13.02
CA LYS A 202 -9.25 -8.09 14.44
C LYS A 202 -10.76 -8.16 14.64
N LEU A 203 -11.54 -8.09 13.55
CA LEU A 203 -12.99 -8.12 13.60
C LEU A 203 -13.55 -9.54 13.45
N PRO A 204 -14.70 -9.85 14.08
CA PRO A 204 -15.41 -9.03 15.05
C PRO A 204 -14.68 -8.97 16.41
N ALA A 205 -14.85 -7.87 17.14
CA ALA A 205 -14.18 -7.63 18.42
C ALA A 205 -15.17 -7.32 19.54
N ALA A 206 -15.32 -8.25 20.49
CA ALA A 206 -16.07 -8.02 21.72
C ALA A 206 -15.34 -7.02 22.63
N ILE A 207 -16.06 -6.02 23.13
CA ILE A 207 -15.54 -4.92 23.95
C ILE A 207 -15.88 -5.15 25.43
N GLY A 208 -14.94 -4.88 26.33
CA GLY A 208 -15.17 -4.95 27.78
C GLY A 208 -15.18 -6.37 28.38
N SER A 209 -14.82 -7.40 27.61
CA SER A 209 -14.67 -8.77 28.13
C SER A 209 -13.32 -8.96 28.81
N VAL A 210 -13.32 -9.23 30.13
CA VAL A 210 -12.11 -9.46 30.96
C VAL A 210 -11.20 -10.58 30.41
N ALA A 211 -11.73 -11.48 29.57
CA ALA A 211 -10.99 -12.60 28.99
C ALA A 211 -10.18 -12.23 27.73
N ARG A 212 -10.44 -11.07 27.11
CA ARG A 212 -9.72 -10.52 25.96
C ARG A 212 -9.79 -9.00 26.06
N ALA A 213 -8.81 -8.36 26.71
CA ALA A 213 -8.58 -6.93 26.49
C ALA A 213 -8.24 -6.80 24.99
N GLY A 214 -9.25 -6.50 24.19
CA GLY A 214 -9.16 -6.54 22.74
C GLY A 214 -8.25 -5.42 22.29
N GLU A 215 -7.42 -5.66 21.28
CA GLU A 215 -6.54 -4.62 20.74
C GLU A 215 -7.32 -3.42 20.14
N LEU A 216 -8.66 -3.53 20.00
CA LEU A 216 -9.57 -2.45 19.59
C LEU A 216 -10.26 -1.74 20.78
N ASP A 217 -10.13 -2.22 22.03
CA ASP A 217 -10.70 -1.55 23.21
C ASP A 217 -10.13 -0.12 23.37
N GLU A 218 -8.86 0.08 23.02
CA GLU A 218 -8.20 1.41 23.02
C GLU A 218 -8.80 2.39 22.00
N LEU A 219 -9.63 1.93 21.05
CA LEU A 219 -10.27 2.79 20.04
C LEU A 219 -11.65 3.27 20.47
N VAL A 220 -12.39 2.50 21.27
CA VAL A 220 -13.82 2.76 21.54
C VAL A 220 -14.17 2.80 23.02
N GLY A 221 -13.19 3.03 23.89
CA GLY A 221 -13.37 2.98 25.35
C GLY A 221 -14.36 4.00 25.94
N THR A 222 -14.74 5.04 25.18
CA THR A 222 -15.68 6.09 25.61
C THR A 222 -16.57 6.52 24.46
N LEU A 223 -17.88 6.59 24.70
CA LEU A 223 -18.87 7.22 23.81
C LEU A 223 -19.06 8.69 24.19
N ASP A 224 -19.38 9.54 23.21
CA ASP A 224 -19.89 10.89 23.45
C ASP A 224 -21.36 10.84 23.87
N ASP A 225 -21.64 11.22 25.12
CA ASP A 225 -22.99 11.15 25.71
C ASP A 225 -24.03 11.92 24.88
N ALA A 226 -23.65 13.07 24.31
CA ALA A 226 -24.56 13.89 23.50
C ALA A 226 -24.96 13.20 22.19
N SER A 227 -24.07 12.41 21.59
CA SER A 227 -24.37 11.61 20.40
C SER A 227 -25.27 10.40 20.73
N VAL A 228 -25.11 9.80 21.92
CA VAL A 228 -25.90 8.65 22.35
C VAL A 228 -27.36 9.02 22.55
N GLU A 229 -27.65 10.22 23.07
CA GLU A 229 -29.03 10.74 23.20
C GLU A 229 -29.76 10.80 21.85
N GLN A 230 -29.04 10.94 20.73
CA GLN A 230 -29.63 10.97 19.39
C GLN A 230 -30.15 9.59 18.94
N LEU A 231 -29.67 8.49 19.53
CA LEU A 231 -30.20 7.15 19.23
C LEU A 231 -31.65 7.00 19.68
N LEU A 232 -32.04 7.67 20.77
CA LEU A 232 -33.38 7.58 21.35
C LEU A 232 -33.84 8.96 21.88
N PRO A 233 -34.16 9.92 21.00
CA PRO A 233 -34.44 11.30 21.40
C PRO A 233 -35.68 11.46 22.28
N SER A 234 -36.54 10.44 22.36
CA SER A 234 -37.76 10.43 23.17
C SER A 234 -37.62 9.71 24.51
N ARG A 235 -36.41 9.29 24.91
CA ARG A 235 -36.17 8.45 26.10
C ARG A 235 -34.98 8.96 26.88
N LEU A 236 -35.02 8.78 28.20
CA LEU A 236 -33.86 9.06 29.04
C LEU A 236 -32.91 7.85 28.98
N ILE A 237 -31.68 8.07 28.55
CA ILE A 237 -30.63 7.06 28.54
C ILE A 237 -29.87 7.16 29.87
N LEU A 238 -29.90 6.09 30.67
CA LEU A 238 -29.21 6.03 31.96
C LEU A 238 -27.74 5.61 31.82
N GLY A 239 -27.41 4.94 30.70
CA GLY A 239 -26.05 4.57 30.34
C GLY A 239 -26.05 3.79 29.03
N ALA A 240 -24.95 3.90 28.28
CA ALA A 240 -24.72 3.12 27.08
C ALA A 240 -23.27 2.65 27.01
N SER A 241 -23.06 1.49 26.42
CA SER A 241 -21.74 0.92 26.21
C SER A 241 -21.69 0.14 24.91
N ILE A 242 -20.56 0.22 24.23
CA ILE A 242 -20.27 -0.62 23.07
C ILE A 242 -19.96 -2.03 23.59
N THR A 243 -20.65 -3.03 23.05
CA THR A 243 -20.46 -4.44 23.42
C THR A 243 -19.63 -5.19 22.40
N GLU A 244 -19.69 -4.80 21.13
CA GLU A 244 -18.95 -5.43 20.04
C GLU A 244 -18.71 -4.44 18.89
N ILE A 245 -17.54 -4.52 18.25
CA ILE A 245 -17.30 -3.92 16.93
C ILE A 245 -17.43 -5.03 15.90
N THR A 246 -18.37 -4.87 14.97
CA THR A 246 -18.71 -5.88 13.98
C THR A 246 -18.09 -5.60 12.61
N GLY A 247 -17.72 -4.34 12.35
CA GLY A 247 -17.28 -3.90 11.03
C GLY A 247 -16.48 -2.59 11.03
N LEU A 248 -15.84 -2.32 9.89
CA LEU A 248 -15.27 -1.03 9.53
C LEU A 248 -15.89 -0.63 8.19
N ALA A 249 -16.46 0.56 8.10
CA ALA A 249 -17.07 1.08 6.88
C ALA A 249 -16.15 2.04 6.12
N SER A 250 -15.41 2.90 6.83
CA SER A 250 -14.54 3.88 6.15
C SER A 250 -13.34 4.33 6.99
N VAL A 251 -12.32 4.86 6.29
CA VAL A 251 -11.17 5.57 6.88
C VAL A 251 -11.06 6.92 6.18
N ARG A 252 -11.40 8.01 6.89
CA ARG A 252 -11.50 9.38 6.36
C ARG A 252 -10.50 10.31 7.02
N ASP A 253 -10.33 11.50 6.43
CA ASP A 253 -9.55 12.61 6.97
C ASP A 253 -8.13 12.22 7.39
N LEU A 254 -7.54 11.28 6.64
CA LEU A 254 -6.21 10.76 6.93
C LEU A 254 -5.18 11.87 6.71
N GLN A 255 -4.53 12.27 7.79
CA GLN A 255 -3.40 13.17 7.79
C GLN A 255 -2.17 12.46 8.33
N THR A 256 -1.02 12.76 7.73
CA THR A 256 0.27 12.25 8.16
C THR A 256 1.17 13.37 8.57
N SER A 257 1.76 13.27 9.76
CA SER A 257 2.84 14.14 10.20
C SER A 257 4.07 13.31 10.51
N ARG A 258 5.24 13.90 10.30
CA ARG A 258 6.51 13.30 10.68
C ARG A 258 7.03 14.02 11.92
N PRO A 259 7.31 13.31 13.03
CA PRO A 259 7.98 13.93 14.16
C PRO A 259 9.39 14.35 13.76
N SER A 260 9.78 15.59 14.05
CA SER A 260 11.09 16.17 13.71
C SER A 260 12.27 15.41 14.34
N ASP A 261 12.05 14.82 15.51
CA ASP A 261 13.11 14.23 16.36
C ASP A 261 12.86 12.75 16.69
N GLY A 262 12.02 12.05 15.91
CA GLY A 262 11.54 10.71 16.21
C GLY A 262 12.13 9.58 15.35
N PRO A 263 12.10 8.32 15.83
CA PRO A 263 12.41 7.16 15.02
C PRO A 263 11.54 7.09 13.75
N VAL A 264 12.07 6.49 12.68
CA VAL A 264 11.41 6.32 11.37
C VAL A 264 9.97 5.83 11.56
N GLY A 265 9.00 6.58 11.00
CA GLY A 265 7.57 6.28 11.08
C GLY A 265 6.72 7.54 10.93
N SER A 266 5.51 7.35 10.40
CA SER A 266 4.51 8.40 10.22
C SER A 266 3.57 8.41 11.43
N LEU A 267 3.39 9.58 12.05
CA LEU A 267 2.24 9.80 12.92
C LEU A 267 1.04 10.00 12.02
N VAL A 268 -0.01 9.24 12.27
CA VAL A 268 -1.25 9.34 11.50
C VAL A 268 -2.38 9.79 12.39
N THR A 269 -3.25 10.62 11.85
CA THR A 269 -4.57 10.93 12.41
C THR A 269 -5.60 10.66 11.34
N ALA A 270 -6.74 10.08 11.71
CA ALA A 270 -7.83 9.78 10.79
C ALA A 270 -9.16 9.68 11.55
N SER A 271 -10.28 9.72 10.85
CA SER A 271 -11.59 9.36 11.36
C SER A 271 -11.99 7.98 10.83
N LEU A 272 -12.27 7.04 11.71
CA LEU A 272 -12.82 5.74 11.34
C LEU A 272 -14.34 5.78 11.43
N THR A 273 -15.02 5.11 10.50
CA THR A 273 -16.43 4.76 10.68
C THR A 273 -16.51 3.28 11.03
N LEU A 274 -16.75 2.97 12.31
CA LEU A 274 -16.90 1.60 12.80
C LEU A 274 -18.37 1.22 12.88
N LEU A 275 -18.67 -0.06 12.67
CA LEU A 275 -19.98 -0.64 12.92
C LEU A 275 -19.94 -1.37 14.25
N ALA A 276 -20.89 -1.08 15.12
CA ALA A 276 -20.88 -1.60 16.49
C ALA A 276 -22.26 -2.02 16.97
N THR A 277 -22.25 -2.92 17.95
CA THR A 277 -23.40 -3.23 18.79
C THR A 277 -23.31 -2.39 20.06
N ILE A 278 -24.37 -1.64 20.35
CA ILE A 278 -24.48 -0.80 21.54
C ILE A 278 -25.56 -1.36 22.44
N SER A 279 -25.23 -1.58 23.71
CA SER A 279 -26.20 -1.85 24.76
C SER A 279 -26.48 -0.56 25.52
N ALA A 280 -27.75 -0.18 25.62
CA ALA A 280 -28.17 0.99 26.37
C ALA A 280 -29.24 0.63 27.41
N VAL A 281 -29.12 1.22 28.59
CA VAL A 281 -30.14 1.16 29.64
C VAL A 281 -30.99 2.41 29.52
N THR A 282 -32.27 2.20 29.24
CA THR A 282 -33.24 3.27 28.98
C THR A 282 -34.27 3.31 30.10
N TRP A 283 -34.72 4.52 30.42
CA TRP A 283 -35.85 4.76 31.29
C TRP A 283 -37.05 5.21 30.44
N ASP A 284 -38.11 4.40 30.47
CA ASP A 284 -39.36 4.66 29.76
C ASP A 284 -40.42 5.17 30.75
N PRO A 285 -40.87 6.44 30.66
CA PRO A 285 -42.05 6.87 31.38
C PRO A 285 -43.29 6.22 30.75
N THR A 286 -43.99 5.37 31.50
CA THR A 286 -45.29 4.85 31.07
C THR A 286 -46.43 5.71 31.60
N PRO A 287 -47.59 5.78 30.91
CA PRO A 287 -48.74 6.59 31.34
C PRO A 287 -49.33 6.20 32.71
N ASP A 288 -49.02 5.01 33.22
CA ASP A 288 -49.59 4.43 34.44
C ASP A 288 -48.68 4.59 35.68
N ASP A 289 -47.73 5.55 35.66
CA ASP A 289 -46.72 5.79 36.73
C ASP A 289 -45.85 4.55 37.08
N GLN A 290 -45.83 3.52 36.23
CA GLN A 290 -44.90 2.41 36.37
C GLN A 290 -43.61 2.72 35.61
N GLU A 291 -42.58 3.11 36.34
CA GLU A 291 -41.23 3.27 35.79
C GLU A 291 -40.72 1.93 35.26
N ARG A 292 -40.29 1.89 34.00
CA ARG A 292 -39.65 0.71 33.42
C ARG A 292 -38.24 1.06 32.97
N VAL A 293 -37.27 0.49 33.69
CA VAL A 293 -35.89 0.40 33.22
C VAL A 293 -35.80 -0.79 32.28
N ALA A 294 -35.33 -0.56 31.06
CA ALA A 294 -35.16 -1.59 30.05
C ALA A 294 -33.77 -1.51 29.43
N ALA A 295 -33.09 -2.66 29.35
CA ALA A 295 -31.91 -2.82 28.52
C ALA A 295 -32.34 -3.02 27.06
N ARG A 296 -31.66 -2.34 26.15
CA ARG A 296 -31.87 -2.43 24.71
C ARG A 296 -30.53 -2.63 24.01
N GLU A 297 -30.56 -3.40 22.95
CA GLU A 297 -29.40 -3.60 22.07
C GLU A 297 -29.72 -3.00 20.70
N PHE A 298 -28.72 -2.31 20.16
CA PHE A 298 -28.75 -1.68 18.85
C PHE A 298 -27.61 -2.26 18.04
N GLU A 299 -27.94 -2.96 16.96
CA GLU A 299 -26.97 -3.53 16.04
C GLU A 299 -26.68 -2.56 14.89
N ASP A 300 -25.53 -2.78 14.23
CA ASP A 300 -25.09 -2.03 13.05
C ASP A 300 -25.09 -0.50 13.23
N VAL A 301 -24.82 -0.02 14.45
CA VAL A 301 -24.72 1.41 14.73
C VAL A 301 -23.41 1.94 14.17
N ALA A 302 -23.48 2.99 13.34
CA ALA A 302 -22.30 3.66 12.80
C ALA A 302 -21.71 4.60 13.85
N LEU A 303 -20.44 4.37 14.19
CA LEU A 303 -19.65 5.18 15.11
C LEU A 303 -18.54 5.89 14.35
N GLU A 304 -18.45 7.21 14.48
CA GLU A 304 -17.25 7.95 14.12
C GLU A 304 -16.23 7.88 15.27
N VAL A 305 -15.04 7.41 14.96
CA VAL A 305 -13.96 7.25 15.92
C VAL A 305 -12.73 7.99 15.42
N PRO A 306 -12.45 9.19 15.95
CA PRO A 306 -11.21 9.89 15.68
C PRO A 306 -10.05 9.08 16.28
N ILE A 307 -9.04 8.78 15.46
CA ILE A 307 -7.88 8.01 15.85
C ILE A 307 -6.59 8.78 15.68
N SER A 308 -5.61 8.42 16.50
CA SER A 308 -4.21 8.77 16.29
C SER A 308 -3.35 7.53 16.44
N GLY A 309 -2.26 7.46 15.68
CA GLY A 309 -1.45 6.25 15.66
C GLY A 309 -0.09 6.45 15.04
N ARG A 310 0.66 5.35 15.00
CA ARG A 310 1.97 5.30 14.36
C ARG A 310 2.00 4.17 13.35
N LEU A 311 2.40 4.52 12.13
CA LEU A 311 2.71 3.57 11.07
C LEU A 311 4.22 3.56 10.84
N MET A 312 4.76 2.38 10.56
CA MET A 312 6.09 2.22 9.98
C MET A 312 5.90 1.65 8.58
N GLU A 313 6.23 2.46 7.57
CA GLU A 313 5.84 2.19 6.17
C GLU A 313 4.31 2.07 6.04
N LEU A 314 3.81 0.84 5.88
CA LEU A 314 2.40 0.47 5.79
C LEU A 314 1.96 -0.45 6.93
N GLU A 315 2.85 -0.73 7.89
CA GLU A 315 2.55 -1.57 9.05
C GLU A 315 2.05 -0.69 10.19
N VAL A 316 0.84 -0.99 10.66
CA VAL A 316 0.21 -0.30 11.79
C VAL A 316 0.83 -0.83 13.09
N GLN A 317 1.67 0.00 13.71
CA GLN A 317 2.32 -0.34 14.98
C GLN A 317 1.37 -0.16 16.15
N ARG A 318 0.60 0.93 16.14
CA ARG A 318 -0.39 1.24 17.17
C ARG A 318 -1.43 2.24 16.67
N LEU A 319 -2.68 2.02 17.04
CA LEU A 319 -3.79 2.98 16.93
C LEU A 319 -4.40 3.20 18.32
N ARG A 320 -4.87 4.42 18.59
CA ARG A 320 -5.63 4.78 19.78
C ARG A 320 -6.73 5.78 19.43
N ALA A 321 -7.79 5.83 20.22
CA ALA A 321 -8.75 6.92 20.17
C ALA A 321 -8.05 8.27 20.43
N ALA A 322 -8.31 9.25 19.59
CA ALA A 322 -7.89 10.64 19.78
C ALA A 322 -8.98 11.47 20.49
N ALA A 323 -10.23 11.02 20.42
CA ALA A 323 -11.40 11.61 21.07
C ALA A 323 -12.46 10.52 21.34
N PRO A 324 -13.51 10.79 22.14
CA PRO A 324 -14.63 9.87 22.31
C PRO A 324 -15.31 9.52 20.98
N ALA A 325 -15.79 8.28 20.87
CA ALA A 325 -16.55 7.82 19.72
C ALA A 325 -17.92 8.51 19.68
N SER A 326 -18.30 9.02 18.52
CA SER A 326 -19.59 9.70 18.31
C SER A 326 -20.51 8.81 17.50
N VAL A 327 -21.77 8.67 17.91
CA VAL A 327 -22.79 8.02 17.10
C VAL A 327 -23.11 8.92 15.90
N LEU A 328 -22.96 8.39 14.68
CA LEU A 328 -23.31 9.12 13.46
C LEU A 328 -24.79 8.94 13.12
N GLU A 329 -25.23 7.69 13.06
CA GLU A 329 -26.56 7.36 12.57
C GLU A 329 -26.98 5.95 12.99
N HIS A 330 -28.28 5.77 13.20
CA HIS A 330 -28.91 4.46 13.37
C HIS A 330 -30.16 4.41 12.49
N LEU A 331 -30.18 3.50 11.51
CA LEU A 331 -31.28 3.28 10.56
C LEU A 331 -31.68 4.56 9.79
N PRO A 332 -30.83 5.08 8.89
CA PRO A 332 -31.20 6.21 8.04
C PRO A 332 -32.46 5.91 7.22
N LEU A 333 -33.32 6.93 7.13
CA LEU A 333 -34.58 6.92 6.41
C LEU A 333 -34.49 7.94 5.27
N TYR A 334 -34.90 7.55 4.06
CA TYR A 334 -34.77 8.34 2.84
C TYR A 334 -36.12 8.73 2.24
N ASP A 335 -36.21 9.92 1.65
CA ASP A 335 -37.44 10.39 1.01
C ASP A 335 -37.70 9.72 -0.36
N SER A 336 -36.66 9.14 -0.97
CA SER A 336 -36.74 8.48 -2.28
C SER A 336 -35.67 7.39 -2.47
N ILE A 337 -35.87 6.53 -3.48
CA ILE A 337 -34.86 5.57 -3.94
C ILE A 337 -33.58 6.30 -4.39
N ALA A 338 -33.71 7.46 -5.04
CA ALA A 338 -32.57 8.24 -5.49
C ALA A 338 -31.72 8.75 -4.32
N ASP A 339 -32.37 9.19 -3.22
CA ASP A 339 -31.65 9.61 -2.02
C ASP A 339 -30.95 8.42 -1.34
N GLY A 340 -31.60 7.25 -1.31
CA GLY A 340 -30.99 6.01 -0.84
C GLY A 340 -29.78 5.59 -1.68
N LYS A 341 -29.86 5.70 -3.02
CA LYS A 341 -28.74 5.43 -3.93
C LYS A 341 -27.59 6.40 -3.71
N ASN A 342 -27.87 7.69 -3.55
CA ASN A 342 -26.86 8.70 -3.27
C ASN A 342 -26.14 8.42 -1.93
N ALA A 343 -26.90 8.08 -0.89
CA ALA A 343 -26.33 7.73 0.41
C ALA A 343 -25.48 6.45 0.35
N LEU A 344 -25.94 5.42 -0.39
CA LEU A 344 -25.19 4.20 -0.64
C LEU A 344 -23.91 4.47 -1.43
N SER A 345 -23.98 5.28 -2.48
CA SER A 345 -22.82 5.70 -3.27
C SER A 345 -21.76 6.38 -2.41
N ASN A 346 -22.19 7.34 -1.59
CA ASN A 346 -21.30 8.06 -0.67
C ASN A 346 -20.65 7.14 0.37
N ALA A 347 -21.38 6.13 0.86
CA ALA A 347 -20.86 5.16 1.81
C ALA A 347 -19.83 4.23 1.15
N LEU A 348 -20.13 3.69 -0.04
CA LEU A 348 -19.24 2.81 -0.80
C LEU A 348 -17.99 3.55 -1.30
N GLY A 349 -18.14 4.80 -1.74
CA GLY A 349 -17.04 5.65 -2.18
C GLY A 349 -16.05 6.03 -1.06
N ALA A 350 -16.45 5.86 0.20
CA ALA A 350 -15.58 6.07 1.36
C ALA A 350 -14.82 4.81 1.78
N VAL A 351 -15.09 3.66 1.17
CA VAL A 351 -14.44 2.39 1.49
C VAL A 351 -13.00 2.40 0.95
N PRO A 352 -11.97 2.20 1.80
CA PRO A 352 -10.58 2.19 1.35
C PRO A 352 -10.30 1.11 0.31
N GLY A 353 -9.71 1.50 -0.81
CA GLY A 353 -9.33 0.60 -1.91
C GLY A 353 -10.43 0.35 -2.95
N LEU A 354 -11.66 0.82 -2.72
CA LEU A 354 -12.73 0.81 -3.73
C LEU A 354 -12.75 2.10 -4.55
N PRO A 355 -13.46 2.11 -5.70
CA PRO A 355 -13.70 3.34 -6.47
C PRO A 355 -14.36 4.43 -5.66
N ARG A 356 -14.19 5.67 -6.10
CA ARG A 356 -14.84 6.84 -5.51
C ARG A 356 -16.35 6.85 -5.79
N ASP A 357 -17.05 7.73 -5.09
CA ASP A 357 -18.48 7.98 -5.16
C ASP A 357 -19.00 8.21 -6.59
N GLU A 358 -18.27 8.92 -7.46
CA GLU A 358 -18.68 9.10 -8.86
C GLU A 358 -18.87 7.77 -9.60
N TRP A 359 -17.98 6.81 -9.38
CA TRP A 359 -18.05 5.49 -10.01
C TRP A 359 -19.24 4.69 -9.49
N TRP A 360 -19.49 4.72 -8.18
CA TRP A 360 -20.65 4.06 -7.59
C TRP A 360 -21.95 4.73 -8.02
N ASN A 361 -21.95 6.05 -8.20
CA ASN A 361 -23.12 6.76 -8.69
C ASN A 361 -23.48 6.31 -10.12
N ASP A 362 -22.47 6.10 -10.98
CA ASP A 362 -22.68 5.54 -12.31
C ASP A 362 -23.29 4.14 -12.23
N VAL A 363 -22.70 3.24 -11.44
CA VAL A 363 -23.19 1.86 -11.26
C VAL A 363 -24.62 1.80 -10.73
N LEU A 364 -24.92 2.58 -9.70
CA LEU A 364 -26.25 2.58 -9.05
C LEU A 364 -27.33 3.24 -9.93
N ASN A 365 -26.96 4.03 -10.93
CA ASN A 365 -27.87 4.69 -11.88
C ASN A 365 -27.75 4.12 -13.31
N ASP A 366 -27.25 2.89 -13.44
CA ASP A 366 -27.22 2.12 -14.70
C ASP A 366 -26.34 2.72 -15.81
N PHE A 367 -25.40 3.58 -15.43
CA PHE A 367 -24.35 4.01 -16.33
C PHE A 367 -23.21 2.97 -16.31
N VAL A 368 -22.56 2.80 -17.46
CA VAL A 368 -21.37 1.96 -17.56
C VAL A 368 -20.16 2.83 -17.20
N PRO A 369 -19.48 2.60 -16.07
CA PRO A 369 -18.31 3.37 -15.71
C PRO A 369 -17.15 3.11 -16.69
N SER A 370 -16.24 4.08 -16.82
CA SER A 370 -15.16 4.03 -17.82
C SER A 370 -14.14 2.91 -17.59
N GLU A 371 -13.93 2.51 -16.33
CA GLU A 371 -12.98 1.47 -15.93
C GLU A 371 -13.64 0.60 -14.85
N ILE A 372 -13.59 -0.73 -15.02
CA ILE A 372 -14.10 -1.68 -14.04
C ILE A 372 -12.90 -2.19 -13.21
N PRO A 373 -12.87 -1.92 -11.89
CA PRO A 373 -11.80 -2.42 -11.03
C PRO A 373 -11.76 -3.95 -11.00
N GLU A 374 -10.56 -4.49 -10.88
CA GLU A 374 -10.38 -5.93 -10.76
C GLU A 374 -11.09 -6.47 -9.50
N GLY A 375 -11.82 -7.57 -9.66
CA GLY A 375 -12.52 -8.23 -8.55
C GLY A 375 -13.85 -7.59 -8.14
N ILE A 376 -14.33 -6.58 -8.85
CA ILE A 376 -15.66 -6.00 -8.65
C ILE A 376 -16.50 -6.23 -9.91
N ASP A 377 -17.68 -6.80 -9.72
CA ASP A 377 -18.70 -6.94 -10.76
C ASP A 377 -20.08 -6.67 -10.16
N TRP A 378 -21.08 -6.41 -10.99
CA TRP A 378 -22.45 -6.16 -10.54
C TRP A 378 -23.48 -6.69 -11.52
N THR A 379 -24.61 -7.13 -10.98
CA THR A 379 -25.74 -7.63 -11.76
C THR A 379 -26.99 -6.90 -11.33
N ARG A 380 -27.70 -6.31 -12.29
CA ARG A 380 -29.00 -5.71 -12.03
C ARG A 380 -30.10 -6.74 -12.16
N ASN A 381 -31.08 -6.66 -11.25
CA ASN A 381 -32.30 -7.46 -11.34
C ASN A 381 -33.45 -6.60 -11.90
N ASP A 382 -33.44 -6.37 -13.22
CA ASP A 382 -34.43 -5.53 -13.92
C ASP A 382 -35.89 -5.96 -13.69
N LEU A 383 -36.11 -7.22 -13.26
CA LEU A 383 -37.44 -7.79 -13.01
C LEU A 383 -38.01 -7.41 -11.64
N MET A 384 -37.20 -6.88 -10.72
CA MET A 384 -37.57 -6.55 -9.34
C MET A 384 -37.57 -5.04 -9.05
N ASP A 385 -37.20 -4.23 -10.04
CA ASP A 385 -37.25 -2.77 -9.94
C ASP A 385 -38.70 -2.29 -10.14
N GLU A 386 -39.33 -1.95 -9.02
CA GLU A 386 -40.67 -1.36 -8.95
C GLU A 386 -40.59 0.09 -8.45
N GLU A 387 -41.68 0.86 -8.50
CA GLU A 387 -41.69 2.24 -7.97
C GLU A 387 -41.30 2.32 -6.47
N GLU A 388 -41.41 1.21 -5.75
CA GLU A 388 -41.23 1.13 -4.31
C GLU A 388 -40.02 0.27 -3.89
N ARG A 389 -39.31 -0.35 -4.84
CA ARG A 389 -38.20 -1.27 -4.57
C ARG A 389 -37.17 -1.23 -5.70
N TRP A 390 -35.90 -1.21 -5.31
CA TRP A 390 -34.76 -1.28 -6.21
C TRP A 390 -33.74 -2.28 -5.68
N GLU A 391 -33.15 -3.11 -6.55
CA GLU A 391 -32.22 -4.16 -6.15
C GLU A 391 -30.99 -4.28 -7.08
N ILE A 392 -29.81 -4.43 -6.46
CA ILE A 392 -28.55 -4.71 -7.16
C ILE A 392 -27.83 -5.90 -6.51
N GLY A 393 -27.29 -6.79 -7.34
CA GLY A 393 -26.32 -7.79 -6.94
C GLY A 393 -24.90 -7.23 -7.08
N LEU A 394 -24.13 -7.21 -6.00
CA LEU A 394 -22.72 -6.85 -5.99
C LEU A 394 -21.87 -8.13 -5.89
N HIS A 395 -20.87 -8.25 -6.74
CA HIS A 395 -19.94 -9.38 -6.76
C HIS A 395 -18.55 -8.89 -6.40
N ILE A 396 -18.09 -9.21 -5.18
CA ILE A 396 -16.78 -8.80 -4.68
C ILE A 396 -15.90 -10.04 -4.54
N HIS A 397 -14.84 -10.12 -5.35
CA HIS A 397 -13.98 -11.30 -5.48
C HIS A 397 -14.77 -12.62 -5.68
N GLY A 398 -15.86 -12.55 -6.44
CA GLY A 398 -16.74 -13.69 -6.73
C GLY A 398 -17.74 -14.05 -5.62
N LYS A 399 -17.80 -13.27 -4.53
CA LYS A 399 -18.86 -13.37 -3.52
C LYS A 399 -20.03 -12.48 -3.93
N GLU A 400 -21.15 -13.10 -4.22
CA GLU A 400 -22.40 -12.41 -4.55
C GLU A 400 -23.09 -11.93 -3.26
N SER A 401 -23.52 -10.67 -3.27
CA SER A 401 -24.30 -10.04 -2.21
C SER A 401 -25.42 -9.21 -2.83
N SER A 402 -26.61 -9.21 -2.24
CA SER A 402 -27.73 -8.39 -2.72
C SER A 402 -27.88 -7.15 -1.85
N VAL A 403 -28.10 -5.99 -2.48
CA VAL A 403 -28.43 -4.72 -1.83
C VAL A 403 -29.77 -4.25 -2.35
N ILE A 404 -30.67 -3.93 -1.42
CA ILE A 404 -32.06 -3.57 -1.69
C ILE A 404 -32.32 -2.18 -1.11
N ILE A 405 -33.01 -1.33 -1.87
CA ILE A 405 -33.59 -0.07 -1.40
C ILE A 405 -35.10 -0.20 -1.54
N GLU A 406 -35.83 -0.23 -0.43
CA GLU A 406 -37.28 -0.43 -0.45
C GLU A 406 -38.03 0.48 0.52
N ALA A 407 -39.29 0.78 0.19
CA ALA A 407 -40.16 1.56 1.04
C ALA A 407 -40.55 0.79 2.32
N ASP A 408 -40.56 1.45 3.47
CA ASP A 408 -40.95 0.83 4.74
C ASP A 408 -42.43 0.39 4.69
N PRO A 409 -42.72 -0.92 4.77
CA PRO A 409 -44.08 -1.44 4.67
C PRO A 409 -44.97 -0.99 5.85
N TYR A 410 -44.41 -0.60 6.98
CA TYR A 410 -45.18 -0.19 8.17
C TYR A 410 -45.60 1.29 8.13
N GLU A 411 -44.83 2.19 7.56
CA GLU A 411 -45.25 3.59 7.35
C GLU A 411 -46.43 3.69 6.37
N PHE A 412 -46.51 2.75 5.41
CA PHE A 412 -47.66 2.61 4.50
C PHE A 412 -48.99 2.41 5.25
N SER A 413 -48.97 1.68 6.37
CA SER A 413 -50.16 1.42 7.19
C SER A 413 -50.62 2.62 8.03
N ARG A 414 -49.76 3.63 8.23
CA ARG A 414 -50.00 4.77 9.13
C ARG A 414 -50.53 6.04 8.45
N MET A 415 -50.92 5.99 7.17
CA MET A 415 -51.51 7.12 6.43
C MET A 415 -50.67 8.42 6.41
N LYS A 416 -49.35 8.35 6.62
CA LYS A 416 -48.47 9.49 6.35
C LYS A 416 -48.22 9.57 4.84
N ARG A 417 -48.24 10.78 4.29
CA ARG A 417 -48.17 11.04 2.84
C ARG A 417 -46.76 10.90 2.23
N SER A 418 -45.73 10.75 3.05
CA SER A 418 -44.35 10.58 2.61
C SER A 418 -43.97 9.11 2.67
N ARG A 419 -43.65 8.50 1.52
CA ARG A 419 -42.99 7.18 1.48
C ARG A 419 -41.59 7.36 2.04
N ILE A 420 -41.21 6.50 2.97
CA ILE A 420 -39.87 6.49 3.55
C ILE A 420 -39.19 5.21 3.08
N TYR A 421 -37.96 5.33 2.59
CA TYR A 421 -37.17 4.23 2.05
C TYR A 421 -36.00 3.90 2.99
N SER A 422 -35.61 2.63 2.99
CA SER A 422 -34.49 2.10 3.76
C SER A 422 -33.55 1.33 2.84
N VAL A 423 -32.26 1.30 3.19
CA VAL A 423 -31.23 0.55 2.46
C VAL A 423 -30.90 -0.70 3.26
N PHE A 424 -30.94 -1.87 2.62
CA PHE A 424 -30.64 -3.17 3.22
C PHE A 424 -29.61 -3.90 2.36
N GLY A 425 -28.85 -4.80 2.97
CA GLY A 425 -28.02 -5.73 2.20
C GLY A 425 -27.91 -7.09 2.85
N THR A 426 -27.77 -8.13 2.03
CA THR A 426 -27.57 -9.50 2.49
C THR A 426 -26.17 -9.96 2.07
N PHE A 427 -25.31 -10.16 3.07
CA PHE A 427 -23.90 -10.54 2.89
C PHE A 427 -23.62 -11.81 3.69
N ALA A 428 -23.20 -12.89 3.00
CA ALA A 428 -22.95 -14.19 3.61
C ALA A 428 -24.11 -14.70 4.50
N GLY A 429 -25.35 -14.40 4.12
CA GLY A 429 -26.57 -14.80 4.85
C GLY A 429 -26.91 -13.93 6.08
N ARG A 430 -26.15 -12.87 6.34
CA ARG A 430 -26.49 -11.84 7.34
C ARG A 430 -27.09 -10.62 6.64
N GLU A 431 -28.22 -10.17 7.15
CA GLU A 431 -28.83 -8.89 6.77
C GLU A 431 -28.14 -7.75 7.52
N VAL A 432 -27.85 -6.67 6.83
CA VAL A 432 -27.28 -5.43 7.39
C VAL A 432 -28.15 -4.25 7.00
N ASN A 433 -28.28 -3.28 7.90
CA ASN A 433 -29.22 -2.17 7.76
C ASN A 433 -28.50 -0.83 7.60
N GLY A 434 -28.82 -0.09 6.54
CA GLY A 434 -28.27 1.21 6.19
C GLY A 434 -27.05 1.15 5.28
N PRO A 435 -26.75 2.23 4.52
CA PRO A 435 -25.68 2.24 3.53
C PRO A 435 -24.29 2.09 4.16
N THR A 436 -24.07 2.63 5.36
CA THR A 436 -22.80 2.49 6.09
C THR A 436 -22.55 1.04 6.49
N ALA A 437 -23.59 0.32 6.91
CA ALA A 437 -23.50 -1.09 7.25
C ALA A 437 -23.22 -1.95 6.01
N VAL A 438 -23.90 -1.65 4.90
CA VAL A 438 -23.62 -2.24 3.58
C VAL A 438 -22.16 -2.01 3.17
N ALA A 439 -21.67 -0.77 3.26
CA ALA A 439 -20.27 -0.44 2.94
C ALA A 439 -19.26 -1.20 3.79
N GLY A 440 -19.53 -1.38 5.09
CA GLY A 440 -18.68 -2.19 5.96
C GLY A 440 -18.70 -3.68 5.64
N ALA A 441 -19.84 -4.22 5.21
CA ALA A 441 -19.93 -5.59 4.74
C ALA A 441 -19.17 -5.80 3.42
N VAL A 442 -19.30 -4.87 2.46
CA VAL A 442 -18.52 -4.85 1.22
C VAL A 442 -17.02 -4.77 1.51
N LEU A 443 -16.59 -3.88 2.42
CA LEU A 443 -15.17 -3.78 2.78
C LEU A 443 -14.64 -5.09 3.34
N ARG A 444 -15.39 -5.76 4.23
CA ARG A 444 -14.99 -7.05 4.79
C ARG A 444 -14.74 -8.08 3.68
N ASP A 445 -15.67 -8.17 2.72
CA ASP A 445 -15.58 -9.15 1.64
C ASP A 445 -14.46 -8.79 0.64
N PHE A 446 -14.16 -7.51 0.48
CA PHE A 446 -13.01 -7.00 -0.30
C PHE A 446 -11.65 -7.29 0.37
N LEU A 447 -11.57 -7.15 1.70
CA LEU A 447 -10.32 -7.35 2.44
C LEU A 447 -9.93 -8.83 2.60
N VAL A 448 -10.90 -9.74 2.49
CA VAL A 448 -10.70 -11.19 2.61
C VAL A 448 -11.03 -11.85 1.27
N PRO A 449 -10.06 -11.93 0.34
CA PRO A 449 -10.27 -12.54 -0.97
C PRO A 449 -10.69 -14.01 -0.89
#